data_AF-A0A832SBW9-F1
#
_entry.id   AF-A0A832SBW9-F1
#
_cell.length_a   1.000
_cell.length_b   1.000
_cell.length_c   1.000
_cell.angle_alpha   90.00
_cell.angle_beta   90.00
_cell.angle_gamma   90.00
#
_symmetry.space_group_name_H-M   'P 1'
#
loop_
_entity.id
_entity.type
_entity.pdbx_description
1 polymer ?
#
loop_
_entity_poly.entity_id
_entity_poly.type
_entity_poly.pdbx_seq_one_letter_code
_entity_poly.pdbx_strand_id
1 'polypeptide(L)'
;APWYLSVSGASGLIDRQETQTWKQRGEQYVARLHPRAARAFKVEIPGHYTPDMVDAVFSGLAAYSDDGRVTGYPYPLLDAHLTTRITQDAVEQIRQDIIHGLDMLGMSLADYIGIFGDYHDEFDRY
;
A
#
# COMPACT_ATOMS: atom_id res chain seq x y z
N ALA A 1 -15.01 18.39 9.85
CA ALA A 1 -15.23 18.13 8.41
C ALA A 1 -13.89 17.79 7.76
N PRO A 2 -13.83 16.80 6.84
CA PRO A 2 -12.64 16.53 6.05
C PRO A 2 -12.31 17.72 5.16
N TRP A 3 -11.03 17.92 4.87
CA TRP A 3 -10.57 18.91 3.90
C TRP A 3 -10.01 18.18 2.69
N TYR A 4 -10.42 18.55 1.49
CA TYR A 4 -9.88 17.99 0.25
C TYR A 4 -9.71 19.07 -0.82
N LEU A 5 -8.76 18.85 -1.72
CA LEU A 5 -8.47 19.74 -2.85
C LEU A 5 -8.34 18.91 -4.13
N SER A 6 -9.09 19.28 -5.17
CA SER A 6 -8.91 18.68 -6.50
C SER A 6 -7.59 19.16 -7.10
N VAL A 7 -6.69 18.23 -7.38
CA VAL A 7 -5.42 18.49 -8.05
C VAL A 7 -5.63 18.59 -9.57
N SER A 8 -6.64 17.90 -10.11
CA SER A 8 -6.98 17.92 -11.54
C SER A 8 -7.49 19.28 -12.03
N GLY A 9 -8.02 20.14 -11.14
CA GLY A 9 -8.45 21.50 -11.47
C GLY A 9 -7.33 22.57 -11.41
N ALA A 10 -6.15 22.24 -10.87
CA ALA A 10 -5.03 23.18 -10.74
C ALA A 10 -4.21 23.23 -12.04
N SER A 11 -4.61 24.07 -12.99
CA SER A 11 -3.79 24.35 -14.17
C SER A 11 -2.47 25.03 -13.75
N GLY A 12 -1.33 24.33 -13.91
CA GLY A 12 0.00 24.91 -13.68
C GLY A 12 0.93 24.15 -12.72
N LEU A 13 0.55 22.97 -12.21
CA LEU A 13 1.48 22.12 -11.46
C LEU A 13 2.48 21.45 -12.42
N ILE A 14 3.72 21.94 -12.39
CA ILE A 14 4.83 21.59 -13.30
C ILE A 14 5.31 20.12 -13.12
N ASP A 15 4.89 19.45 -12.04
CA ASP A 15 5.30 18.07 -11.75
C ASP A 15 4.29 17.01 -12.21
N ARG A 16 3.59 17.29 -13.32
CA ARG A 16 2.82 16.29 -14.06
C ARG A 16 3.78 15.51 -14.97
N GLN A 17 4.82 14.89 -14.41
CA GLN A 17 5.49 13.82 -15.14
C GLN A 17 4.54 12.63 -15.17
N GLU A 18 3.78 12.54 -16.26
CA GLU A 18 2.90 11.43 -16.61
C GLU A 18 3.71 10.13 -16.70
N THR A 19 3.97 9.53 -15.56
CA THR A 19 4.89 8.38 -15.50
C THR A 19 4.24 7.09 -15.97
N GLN A 20 2.94 7.08 -16.34
CA GLN A 20 2.26 6.04 -17.13
C GLN A 20 0.74 6.31 -17.22
N THR A 21 0.22 6.52 -18.42
CA THR A 21 -1.20 6.79 -18.71
C THR A 21 -2.14 5.65 -18.29
N TRP A 22 -1.63 4.41 -18.10
CA TRP A 22 -2.44 3.26 -17.67
C TRP A 22 -2.73 3.20 -16.16
N LYS A 23 -2.04 4.01 -15.34
CA LYS A 23 -2.22 4.04 -13.88
C LYS A 23 -3.31 5.02 -13.43
N GLN A 24 -3.54 6.10 -14.18
CA GLN A 24 -4.51 7.12 -13.81
C GLN A 24 -5.88 6.78 -14.39
N ARG A 25 -6.81 6.34 -13.53
CA ARG A 25 -8.17 5.94 -13.93
C ARG A 25 -9.26 6.95 -13.54
N GLY A 26 -8.88 8.11 -12.97
CA GLY A 26 -9.81 9.09 -12.44
C GLY A 26 -9.20 10.43 -12.09
N GLU A 27 -9.99 11.29 -11.45
CA GLU A 27 -9.59 12.59 -10.94
C GLU A 27 -8.80 12.45 -9.64
N GLN A 28 -7.80 13.31 -9.48
CA GLN A 28 -6.89 13.27 -8.34
C GLN A 28 -7.25 14.33 -7.31
N TYR A 29 -7.30 13.91 -6.07
CA TYR A 29 -7.60 14.73 -4.91
C TYR A 29 -6.52 14.55 -3.86
N VAL A 30 -6.18 15.64 -3.16
CA VAL A 30 -5.40 15.57 -1.93
C VAL A 30 -6.35 15.82 -0.77
N ALA A 31 -6.43 14.86 0.15
CA ALA A 31 -7.37 14.94 1.27
C ALA A 31 -6.67 14.78 2.61
N ARG A 32 -7.11 15.61 3.56
CA ARG A 32 -6.85 15.47 4.98
C ARG A 32 -8.14 15.04 5.65
N LEU A 33 -8.20 13.76 6.03
CA LEU A 33 -9.40 13.11 6.52
C LEU A 33 -9.71 13.42 8.00
N HIS A 34 -8.72 13.87 8.76
CA HIS A 34 -8.91 14.29 10.16
C HIS A 34 -8.22 15.63 10.46
N PRO A 35 -8.82 16.57 11.22
CA PRO A 35 -8.25 17.90 11.49
C PRO A 35 -6.88 17.87 12.18
N ARG A 36 -6.63 16.87 13.02
CA ARG A 36 -5.35 16.66 13.72
C ARG A 36 -4.37 15.76 12.96
N ALA A 37 -4.71 15.32 11.75
CA ALA A 37 -3.81 14.52 10.94
C ALA A 37 -2.62 15.37 10.49
N ALA A 38 -1.40 14.87 10.71
CA ALA A 38 -0.17 15.50 10.25
C ALA A 38 0.09 15.27 8.75
N ARG A 39 -0.64 14.34 8.13
CA ARG A 39 -0.43 13.89 6.74
C ARG A 39 -1.68 14.09 5.90
N ALA A 40 -1.46 14.40 4.62
CA ALA A 40 -2.48 14.39 3.59
C ALA A 40 -2.24 13.21 2.65
N PHE A 41 -3.31 12.66 2.09
CA PHE A 41 -3.27 11.49 1.22
C PHE A 41 -3.72 11.87 -0.18
N LYS A 42 -3.07 11.29 -1.18
CA LYS A 42 -3.56 11.32 -2.57
C LYS A 42 -4.65 10.28 -2.72
N VAL A 43 -5.83 10.71 -3.15
CA VAL A 43 -7.01 9.87 -3.41
C VAL A 43 -7.39 10.06 -4.87
N GLU A 44 -7.66 8.95 -5.56
CA GLU A 44 -8.12 8.98 -6.95
C GLU A 44 -9.58 8.53 -6.98
N ILE A 45 -10.45 9.37 -7.55
CA ILE A 45 -11.89 9.11 -7.63
C ILE A 45 -12.27 9.00 -9.11
N PRO A 46 -13.13 8.05 -9.52
CA PRO A 46 -13.54 7.92 -10.92
C PRO A 46 -14.14 9.23 -11.45
N GLY A 47 -13.70 9.69 -12.63
CA GLY A 47 -14.09 10.99 -13.19
C GLY A 47 -15.57 11.12 -13.62
N HIS A 48 -16.38 10.08 -13.46
CA HIS A 48 -17.82 10.14 -13.68
C HIS A 48 -18.62 10.43 -12.39
N TYR A 49 -17.95 10.64 -11.26
CA TYR A 49 -18.60 10.95 -9.99
C TYR A 49 -19.06 12.40 -9.97
N THR A 50 -20.28 12.64 -9.48
CA THR A 50 -20.76 14.00 -9.23
C THR A 50 -20.10 14.58 -7.97
N PRO A 51 -20.09 15.91 -7.79
CA PRO A 51 -19.55 16.54 -6.58
C PRO A 51 -20.15 15.97 -5.28
N ASP A 52 -21.46 15.72 -5.25
CA ASP A 52 -22.12 15.12 -4.09
C ASP A 52 -21.61 13.70 -3.77
N MET A 53 -21.28 12.92 -4.81
CA MET A 53 -20.69 11.58 -4.63
C MET A 53 -19.25 11.68 -4.11
N VAL A 54 -18.48 12.65 -4.59
CA VAL A 54 -17.12 12.93 -4.09
C VAL A 54 -17.17 13.31 -2.61
N ASP A 55 -18.10 14.18 -2.21
CA ASP A 55 -18.33 14.55 -0.82
C ASP A 55 -18.72 13.36 0.06
N ALA A 56 -19.59 12.46 -0.45
CA ALA A 56 -19.96 11.24 0.25
C ALA A 56 -18.76 10.31 0.46
N VAL A 57 -17.88 10.17 -0.53
CA VAL A 57 -16.64 9.38 -0.42
C VAL A 57 -15.73 9.94 0.68
N PHE A 58 -15.44 11.24 0.67
CA PHE A 58 -14.58 11.85 1.68
C PHE A 58 -15.19 11.83 3.08
N SER A 59 -16.51 12.00 3.18
CA SER A 59 -17.24 11.87 4.45
C SER A 59 -17.15 10.45 5.00
N GLY A 60 -17.33 9.44 4.15
CA GLY A 60 -17.17 8.02 4.52
C GLY A 60 -15.74 7.71 4.96
N LEU A 61 -14.73 8.15 4.19
CA LEU A 61 -13.33 7.96 4.56
C LEU A 61 -12.97 8.64 5.89
N ALA A 62 -13.49 9.84 6.14
CA ALA A 62 -13.28 10.57 7.39
C ALA A 62 -13.89 9.84 8.59
N ALA A 63 -15.08 9.24 8.43
CA ALA A 63 -15.74 8.46 9.49
C ALA A 63 -14.90 7.27 9.96
N TYR A 64 -14.11 6.65 9.07
CA TYR A 64 -13.20 5.56 9.39
C TYR A 64 -11.78 6.03 9.79
N SER A 65 -11.53 7.34 9.84
CA SER A 65 -10.19 7.92 10.08
C SER A 65 -10.01 8.57 11.45
N ASP A 66 -10.97 8.37 12.36
CA ASP A 66 -10.94 8.90 13.73
C ASP A 66 -10.33 7.92 14.76
N ASP A 67 -9.67 6.85 14.28
CA ASP A 67 -9.01 5.90 15.17
C ASP A 67 -7.75 6.55 15.80
N GLY A 68 -7.66 6.49 17.13
CA GLY A 68 -6.53 7.01 17.91
C GLY A 68 -5.19 6.33 17.64
N ARG A 69 -5.19 5.14 17.02
CA ARG A 69 -3.95 4.41 16.65
C ARG A 69 -3.20 5.09 15.51
N VAL A 70 -3.92 5.57 14.50
CA VAL A 70 -3.38 6.30 13.35
C VAL A 70 -4.35 7.39 12.93
N THR A 71 -4.24 8.54 13.58
CA THR A 71 -5.13 9.68 13.35
C THR A 71 -5.09 10.14 11.88
N GLY A 72 -6.26 10.15 11.22
CA GLY A 72 -6.41 10.61 9.84
C GLY A 72 -6.18 9.54 8.78
N TYR A 73 -6.00 8.27 9.16
CA TYR A 73 -5.90 7.16 8.22
C TYR A 73 -7.09 6.20 8.37
N PRO A 74 -7.73 5.77 7.27
CA PRO A 74 -8.87 4.87 7.34
C PRO A 74 -8.50 3.52 7.97
N TYR A 75 -9.19 3.13 9.04
CA TYR A 75 -8.97 1.85 9.74
C TYR A 75 -9.00 0.62 8.80
N PRO A 76 -9.96 0.49 7.85
CA PRO A 76 -9.99 -0.68 6.97
C PRO A 76 -8.71 -0.87 6.13
N LEU A 77 -8.05 0.23 5.74
CA LEU A 77 -6.78 0.14 5.01
C LEU A 77 -5.62 -0.26 5.93
N LEU A 78 -5.65 0.21 7.18
CA LEU A 78 -4.66 -0.18 8.18
C LEU A 78 -4.78 -1.67 8.51
N ASP A 79 -6.00 -2.14 8.70
CA ASP A 79 -6.31 -3.53 8.99
C ASP A 79 -5.90 -4.45 7.84
N ALA A 80 -6.23 -4.08 6.60
CA ALA A 80 -5.76 -4.79 5.41
C ALA A 80 -4.23 -4.84 5.35
N HIS A 81 -3.56 -3.71 5.58
CA HIS A 81 -2.09 -3.66 5.59
C HIS A 81 -1.48 -4.59 6.65
N LEU A 82 -2.02 -4.58 7.88
CA LEU A 82 -1.54 -5.44 8.96
C LEU A 82 -1.79 -6.92 8.67
N THR A 83 -2.93 -7.24 8.05
CA THR A 83 -3.33 -8.62 7.73
C THR A 83 -2.51 -9.20 6.58
N THR A 84 -2.21 -8.41 5.55
CA THR A 84 -1.47 -8.89 4.37
C THR A 84 0.04 -8.73 4.48
N ARG A 85 0.55 -8.16 5.58
CA ARG A 85 1.98 -7.93 5.75
C ARG A 85 2.69 -9.27 5.92
N ILE A 86 3.57 -9.59 4.97
CA ILE A 86 4.47 -10.72 5.07
C ILE A 86 5.53 -10.39 6.13
N THR A 87 5.50 -11.10 7.25
CA THR A 87 6.48 -10.95 8.33
C THR A 87 7.71 -11.80 8.05
N GLN A 88 8.84 -11.46 8.68
CA GLN A 88 10.05 -12.28 8.58
C GLN A 88 9.80 -13.72 9.07
N ASP A 89 8.98 -13.89 10.11
CA ASP A 89 8.58 -15.22 10.58
C ASP A 89 7.85 -16.03 9.50
N ALA A 90 6.96 -15.38 8.73
CA ALA A 90 6.26 -16.04 7.62
C ALA A 90 7.22 -16.41 6.49
N VAL A 91 8.19 -15.55 6.19
CA VAL A 91 9.25 -15.84 5.21
C VAL A 91 10.07 -17.04 5.65
N GLU A 92 10.49 -17.06 6.92
CA GLU A 92 11.33 -18.14 7.43
C GLU A 92 10.57 -19.47 7.51
N GLN A 93 9.30 -19.45 7.94
CA GLN A 93 8.47 -20.64 7.92
C GLN A 93 8.33 -21.21 6.51
N ILE A 94 8.02 -20.36 5.51
CA ILE A 94 7.93 -20.79 4.11
C ILE A 94 9.26 -21.34 3.61
N ARG A 95 10.38 -20.72 3.99
CA ARG A 95 11.72 -21.21 3.65
C ARG A 95 11.94 -22.61 4.21
N GLN A 96 11.64 -22.84 5.48
CA GLN A 96 11.79 -24.15 6.13
C GLN A 96 10.85 -25.20 5.52
N ASP A 97 9.60 -24.83 5.19
CA ASP A 97 8.66 -25.73 4.53
C ASP A 97 9.15 -26.17 3.13
N ILE A 98 9.75 -25.25 2.36
CA ILE A 98 10.38 -25.56 1.07
C ILE A 98 11.58 -26.50 1.26
N ILE A 99 12.47 -26.20 2.21
CA ILE A 99 13.63 -27.03 2.51
C ILE A 99 13.19 -28.45 2.90
N HIS A 100 12.18 -28.57 3.77
CA HIS A 100 11.64 -29.84 4.20
C HIS A 100 11.00 -30.62 3.04
N GLY A 101 10.25 -29.94 2.16
CA GLY A 101 9.69 -30.55 0.96
C GLY A 101 10.75 -31.06 -0.02
N LEU A 102 11.88 -30.36 -0.14
CA LEU A 102 13.02 -30.78 -0.97
C LEU A 102 13.79 -31.96 -0.36
N ASP A 103 13.95 -31.98 0.97
CA ASP A 103 14.54 -33.12 1.70
C ASP A 103 13.74 -34.40 1.48
N MET A 104 12.40 -34.31 1.55
CA MET A 104 11.50 -35.42 1.23
C MET A 104 11.62 -35.93 -0.23
N LEU A 105 12.12 -35.10 -1.15
CA LEU A 105 12.38 -35.45 -2.54
C LEU A 105 13.82 -35.93 -2.79
N GLY A 106 14.63 -36.07 -1.73
CA GLY A 106 15.99 -36.58 -1.78
C GLY A 106 17.08 -35.53 -2.03
N MET A 107 16.74 -34.24 -1.95
CA MET A 107 17.72 -33.15 -2.02
C MET A 107 18.21 -32.80 -0.63
N SER A 108 19.52 -32.92 -0.37
CA SER A 108 20.06 -32.60 0.95
C SER A 108 20.10 -31.09 1.21
N LEU A 109 20.11 -30.68 2.48
CA LEU A 109 20.26 -29.27 2.87
C LEU A 109 21.54 -28.64 2.28
N ALA A 110 22.62 -29.42 2.13
CA ALA A 110 23.86 -28.97 1.52
C ALA A 110 23.70 -28.64 0.03
N ASP A 111 22.89 -29.42 -0.69
CA ASP A 111 22.56 -29.16 -2.09
C ASP A 111 21.66 -27.92 -2.22
N TYR A 112 20.68 -27.75 -1.32
CA TYR A 112 19.84 -26.55 -1.28
C TYR A 112 20.67 -25.27 -1.05
N ILE A 113 21.55 -25.27 -0.05
CA ILE A 113 22.42 -24.11 0.23
C ILE A 113 23.37 -23.87 -0.95
N GLY A 114 23.91 -24.92 -1.57
CA GLY A 114 24.78 -24.80 -2.74
C GLY A 114 24.09 -24.24 -4.00
N ILE A 115 22.79 -24.50 -4.18
CA ILE A 115 22.02 -24.05 -5.36
C ILE A 115 21.38 -22.66 -5.13
N PHE A 116 20.89 -22.39 -3.91
CA PHE A 116 20.06 -21.22 -3.61
C PHE A 116 20.67 -20.24 -2.59
N GLY A 117 21.65 -20.66 -1.80
CA GLY A 117 22.24 -19.84 -0.73
C GLY A 117 23.03 -18.64 -1.24
N ASP A 118 23.76 -18.78 -2.36
CA ASP A 118 24.64 -17.72 -2.87
C ASP A 118 23.86 -16.48 -3.36
N TYR A 119 22.68 -16.65 -3.96
CA TYR A 119 21.93 -15.51 -4.51
C TYR A 119 21.10 -14.76 -3.47
N HIS A 120 20.56 -15.43 -2.45
CA HIS A 120 19.67 -14.76 -1.49
C HIS A 120 20.43 -13.96 -0.43
N ASP A 121 21.59 -14.44 0.03
CA ASP A 121 22.43 -13.71 1.01
C ASP A 121 23.18 -12.52 0.39
N GLU A 122 23.41 -12.54 -0.93
CA GLU A 122 24.01 -11.40 -1.65
C GLU A 122 23.04 -10.23 -1.82
N PHE A 123 21.73 -10.50 -1.92
CA PHE A 123 20.68 -9.48 -2.00
C PHE A 123 20.37 -8.83 -0.65
N ASP A 124 20.49 -9.55 0.47
CA ASP A 124 20.29 -8.98 1.82
C ASP A 124 21.44 -8.04 2.26
N ARG A 125 22.54 -8.00 1.50
CA ARG A 125 23.70 -7.11 1.74
C ARG A 125 23.54 -5.69 1.20
N TYR A 126 22.47 -5.40 0.47
CA TYR A 126 22.18 -4.10 -0.16
C TYR A 126 20.81 -3.56 0.24
#